data_AF-A0A9D8S694-F1
#
_entry.id   AF-A0A9D8S694-F1
#
_cell.length_a   1.000
_cell.length_b   1.000
_cell.length_c   1.000
_cell.angle_alpha   90.00
_cell.angle_beta   90.00
_cell.angle_gamma   90.00
#
_symmetry.space_group_name_H-M   'P 1'
#
loop_
_entity.id
_entity.type
_entity.pdbx_description
1 polymer ?
#
loop_
_entity_poly.entity_id
_entity_poly.type
_entity_poly.pdbx_seq_one_letter_code
_entity_poly.pdbx_strand_id
1 'polypeptide(L)'
;MKKSLILVLVFALTACCSPTPNFYQPTAVSEAEISYPNFKKTVLIKQVLLPAEAARPQITTLGKEDFELKIDEFNRWGAAPEKLIARTIAQNLNVYLPKATIERQTPLKKNYQYAVMVEISSLSGRLDDYAALEA
;
A
#
# COMPACT_ATOMS: atom_id res chain seq x y z
N MET A 1 -24.44 -39.15 27.29
CA MET A 1 -24.63 -39.06 25.82
C MET A 1 -25.31 -37.76 25.40
N LYS A 2 -26.56 -37.45 25.81
CA LYS A 2 -27.26 -36.19 25.43
C LYS A 2 -26.54 -34.89 25.82
N LYS A 3 -25.94 -34.83 27.01
CA LYS A 3 -25.21 -33.63 27.49
C LYS A 3 -23.92 -33.35 26.70
N SER A 4 -23.21 -34.40 26.26
CA SER A 4 -22.02 -34.26 25.42
C SER A 4 -22.35 -33.81 23.99
N LEU A 5 -23.50 -34.22 23.45
CA LEU A 5 -23.97 -33.78 22.13
C LEU A 5 -24.26 -32.26 22.11
N ILE A 6 -24.87 -31.74 23.18
CA ILE A 6 -25.15 -30.31 23.32
C ILE A 6 -23.85 -29.51 23.42
N LEU A 7 -22.85 -29.99 24.17
CA LEU A 7 -21.55 -29.33 24.28
C LEU A 7 -20.81 -29.25 22.94
N VAL A 8 -20.81 -30.34 22.17
CA VAL A 8 -20.21 -30.37 20.82
C VAL A 8 -20.96 -29.41 19.87
N LEU A 9 -22.28 -29.34 19.97
CA LEU A 9 -23.09 -28.44 19.14
C LEU A 9 -22.84 -26.96 19.48
N VAL A 10 -22.65 -26.62 20.76
CA VAL A 10 -22.31 -25.26 21.20
C VAL A 10 -20.89 -24.87 20.75
N PHE A 11 -19.91 -25.78 20.83
CA PHE A 11 -18.56 -25.53 20.32
C PHE A 11 -18.51 -25.41 18.78
N ALA A 12 -19.38 -26.12 18.06
CA ALA A 12 -19.49 -25.99 16.61
C ALA A 12 -20.03 -24.62 16.18
N LEU A 13 -20.85 -23.96 17.01
CA LEU A 13 -21.42 -22.65 16.72
C LEU A 13 -20.44 -21.49 16.96
N THR A 14 -19.46 -21.64 17.86
CA THR A 14 -18.45 -20.59 18.14
C THR A 14 -17.24 -20.65 17.21
N ALA A 15 -17.03 -21.76 16.49
CA ALA A 15 -15.91 -21.95 15.57
C ALA A 15 -15.95 -21.06 14.30
N CYS A 16 -17.06 -20.33 14.07
CA CYS A 16 -17.24 -19.49 12.88
C CYS A 16 -16.90 -18.00 13.09
N CYS A 17 -16.44 -17.60 14.29
CA CYS A 17 -15.99 -16.23 14.51
C CYS A 17 -14.56 -16.03 14.00
N SER A 18 -14.40 -15.65 12.73
CA SER A 18 -13.13 -15.12 12.25
C SER A 18 -12.96 -13.65 12.67
N PRO A 19 -11.73 -13.21 12.98
CA PRO A 19 -11.45 -11.79 13.20
C PRO A 19 -11.84 -10.93 11.99
N THR A 20 -12.31 -9.71 12.26
CA THR A 20 -12.61 -8.73 11.21
C THR A 20 -11.31 -8.21 10.58
N PRO A 21 -11.19 -8.19 9.24
CA PRO A 21 -9.99 -7.66 8.60
C PRO A 21 -9.92 -6.13 8.65
N ASN A 22 -8.71 -5.60 8.79
CA ASN A 22 -8.37 -4.18 8.71
C ASN A 22 -7.77 -3.86 7.33
N PHE A 23 -8.06 -2.65 6.84
CA PHE A 23 -7.56 -2.16 5.56
C PHE A 23 -6.78 -0.85 5.74
N TYR A 24 -5.58 -0.81 5.19
CA TYR A 24 -4.64 0.29 5.29
C TYR A 24 -4.34 0.90 3.93
N GLN A 25 -4.07 2.19 3.92
CA GLN A 25 -3.57 2.89 2.74
C GLN A 25 -2.70 4.07 3.17
N PRO A 26 -1.61 4.37 2.45
CA PRO A 26 -0.79 5.53 2.73
C PRO A 26 -1.58 6.82 2.46
N THR A 27 -1.47 7.78 3.36
CA THR A 27 -2.02 9.12 3.19
C THR A 27 -0.98 10.06 2.63
N ALA A 28 -1.42 10.96 1.75
CA ALA A 28 -0.56 12.02 1.25
C ALA A 28 -0.22 13.03 2.34
N VAL A 29 0.89 13.74 2.17
CA VAL A 29 1.26 14.88 3.03
C VAL A 29 0.21 15.99 2.88
N SER A 30 -0.13 16.66 3.98
CA SER A 30 -1.11 17.75 3.99
C SER A 30 -0.52 19.09 3.59
N GLU A 31 0.76 19.31 3.92
CA GLU A 31 1.48 20.55 3.68
C GLU A 31 2.90 20.21 3.22
N ALA A 32 3.41 20.99 2.27
CA ALA A 32 4.77 20.81 1.77
C ALA A 32 5.72 21.77 2.49
N GLU A 33 6.80 21.21 3.04
CA GLU A 33 7.89 22.00 3.62
C GLU A 33 8.57 22.91 2.58
N ILE A 34 8.61 22.47 1.33
CA ILE A 34 9.16 23.20 0.18
C ILE A 34 8.15 23.15 -0.96
N SER A 35 7.87 24.26 -1.64
CA SER A 35 6.95 24.31 -2.78
C SER A 35 7.61 24.92 -4.01
N TYR A 36 7.27 24.41 -5.20
CA TYR A 36 7.81 24.86 -6.48
C TYR A 36 6.69 25.42 -7.38
N PRO A 37 6.13 26.58 -7.07
CA PRO A 37 4.95 27.14 -7.77
C PRO A 37 5.24 27.56 -9.21
N ASN A 38 6.50 27.70 -9.60
CA ASN A 38 6.88 28.08 -10.97
C ASN A 38 6.93 26.88 -11.93
N PHE A 39 6.87 25.65 -11.41
CA PHE A 39 6.85 24.45 -12.24
C PHE A 39 5.44 24.23 -12.83
N LYS A 40 5.25 24.65 -14.09
CA LYS A 40 3.97 24.61 -14.82
C LYS A 40 3.97 23.55 -15.93
N LYS A 41 4.42 22.35 -15.60
CA LYS A 41 4.63 21.26 -16.57
C LYS A 41 3.63 20.13 -16.32
N THR A 42 3.38 19.35 -17.36
CA THR A 42 2.53 18.16 -17.27
C THR A 42 3.39 16.94 -16.98
N VAL A 43 3.11 16.24 -15.89
CA VAL A 43 3.89 15.10 -15.40
C VAL A 43 3.00 13.87 -15.38
N LEU A 44 3.44 12.81 -16.05
CA LEU A 44 2.85 11.49 -15.97
C LEU A 44 3.50 10.69 -14.85
N ILE A 45 2.70 10.14 -13.94
CA ILE A 45 3.12 9.09 -13.01
C ILE A 45 2.81 7.74 -13.64
N LYS A 46 3.88 7.04 -14.02
CA LYS A 46 3.78 5.66 -14.54
C LYS A 46 3.43 4.69 -13.42
N GLN A 47 3.20 3.44 -13.80
CA GLN A 47 3.08 2.35 -12.83
C GLN A 47 4.34 2.28 -11.95
N VAL A 48 4.11 2.09 -10.65
CA VAL A 48 5.17 1.81 -9.67
C VAL A 48 5.49 0.32 -9.73
N LEU A 49 6.78 -0.02 -9.74
CA LEU A 49 7.25 -1.40 -9.65
C LEU A 49 7.56 -1.72 -8.19
N LEU A 50 7.09 -2.88 -7.72
CA LEU A 50 7.32 -3.40 -6.38
C LEU A 50 7.88 -4.83 -6.47
N PRO A 51 8.68 -5.27 -5.48
CA PRO A 51 9.03 -6.67 -5.33
C PRO A 51 7.77 -7.51 -5.13
N ALA A 52 7.79 -8.76 -5.60
CA ALA A 52 6.59 -9.61 -5.65
C ALA A 52 6.01 -9.92 -4.26
N GLU A 53 6.84 -9.94 -3.24
CA GLU A 53 6.50 -10.06 -1.82
C GLU A 53 5.69 -8.86 -1.31
N ALA A 54 6.06 -7.64 -1.73
CA ALA A 54 5.41 -6.40 -1.33
C ALA A 54 4.22 -6.00 -2.21
N ALA A 55 4.13 -6.55 -3.42
CA ALA A 55 3.02 -6.39 -4.38
C ALA A 55 1.69 -7.04 -3.93
N ARG A 56 1.66 -7.65 -2.75
CA ARG A 56 0.52 -8.42 -2.24
C ARG A 56 -0.51 -7.51 -1.56
N PRO A 57 -1.82 -7.81 -1.66
CA PRO A 57 -2.82 -7.13 -0.85
C PRO A 57 -2.69 -7.41 0.65
N GLN A 58 -2.13 -8.56 1.04
CA GLN A 58 -1.83 -8.84 2.44
C GLN A 58 -0.51 -8.18 2.80
N ILE A 59 -0.46 -7.52 3.96
CA ILE A 59 0.77 -6.89 4.42
C ILE A 59 1.77 -8.00 4.77
N THR A 60 2.97 -7.89 4.20
CA THR A 60 4.06 -8.82 4.45
C THR A 60 5.10 -8.12 5.33
N THR A 61 5.57 -8.81 6.36
CA THR A 61 6.59 -8.34 7.29
C THR A 61 7.72 -9.36 7.38
N LEU A 62 8.89 -8.92 7.83
CA LEU A 62 9.99 -9.81 8.19
C LEU A 62 9.70 -10.49 9.52
N GLY A 63 10.07 -11.77 9.61
CA GLY A 63 10.04 -12.55 10.82
C GLY A 63 11.19 -12.20 11.76
N LYS A 64 11.51 -13.13 12.66
CA LYS A 64 12.64 -12.93 13.59
C LYS A 64 13.97 -12.94 12.84
N GLU A 65 14.06 -13.82 11.86
CA GLU A 65 15.18 -13.92 10.95
C GLU A 65 14.85 -13.22 9.62
N ASP A 66 15.85 -12.65 8.96
CA ASP A 66 15.64 -11.83 7.76
C ASP A 66 15.22 -12.64 6.52
N PHE A 67 15.33 -13.96 6.55
CA PHE A 67 14.83 -14.86 5.51
C PHE A 67 13.38 -15.31 5.73
N GLU A 68 12.80 -15.01 6.89
CA GLU A 68 11.43 -15.38 7.23
C GLU A 68 10.48 -14.27 6.78
N LEU A 69 9.52 -14.59 5.91
CA LEU A 69 8.44 -13.68 5.55
C LEU A 69 7.15 -14.09 6.26
N LYS A 70 6.53 -13.12 6.93
CA LYS A 70 5.24 -13.27 7.60
C LYS A 70 4.18 -12.50 6.86
N ILE A 71 3.14 -13.21 6.44
CA ILE A 71 1.98 -12.63 5.77
C ILE A 71 0.88 -12.44 6.82
N ASP A 72 0.33 -11.24 6.92
CA ASP A 72 -0.78 -10.95 7.80
C ASP A 72 -2.12 -11.29 7.13
N GLU A 73 -2.91 -12.15 7.77
CA GLU A 73 -4.21 -12.60 7.24
C GLU A 73 -5.32 -11.56 7.43
N PHE A 74 -5.20 -10.70 8.44
CA PHE A 74 -6.25 -9.76 8.84
C PHE A 74 -5.88 -8.31 8.51
N ASN A 75 -4.60 -7.97 8.36
CA ASN A 75 -4.16 -6.63 8.00
C ASN A 75 -3.74 -6.56 6.53
N ARG A 76 -4.45 -5.75 5.75
CA ARG A 76 -4.36 -5.73 4.30
C ARG A 76 -4.25 -4.31 3.77
N TRP A 77 -3.63 -4.16 2.61
CA TRP A 77 -3.76 -2.95 1.81
C TRP A 77 -5.20 -2.82 1.27
N GLY A 78 -5.74 -1.61 1.27
CA GLY A 78 -7.08 -1.31 0.75
C GLY A 78 -7.22 -1.49 -0.77
N ALA A 79 -6.11 -1.64 -1.49
CA ALA A 79 -6.03 -1.94 -2.91
C ALA A 79 -4.64 -2.54 -3.25
N ALA A 80 -4.36 -2.75 -4.53
CA ALA A 80 -3.01 -3.12 -4.99
C ALA A 80 -1.97 -2.08 -4.52
N PRO A 81 -0.91 -2.48 -3.79
CA PRO A 81 0.04 -1.55 -3.17
C PRO A 81 0.70 -0.57 -4.15
N GLU A 82 1.05 -1.03 -5.35
CA GLU A 82 1.62 -0.21 -6.43
C GLU A 82 0.68 0.94 -6.82
N LYS A 83 -0.62 0.66 -6.85
CA LYS A 83 -1.63 1.67 -7.19
C LYS A 83 -1.82 2.67 -6.06
N LEU A 84 -1.75 2.21 -4.81
CA LEU A 84 -1.81 3.08 -3.64
C LEU A 84 -0.61 4.01 -3.62
N ILE A 85 0.60 3.49 -3.79
CA ILE A 85 1.84 4.28 -3.82
C ILE A 85 1.83 5.27 -5.00
N ALA A 86 1.46 4.84 -6.21
CA ALA A 86 1.36 5.73 -7.37
C ALA A 86 0.34 6.87 -7.13
N ARG A 87 -0.78 6.57 -6.46
CA ARG A 87 -1.78 7.57 -6.06
C ARG A 87 -1.19 8.56 -5.05
N THR A 88 -0.54 8.05 -4.00
CA THR A 88 0.03 8.90 -2.94
C THR A 88 1.17 9.76 -3.49
N ILE A 89 2.03 9.25 -4.38
CA ILE A 89 3.03 10.05 -5.09
C ILE A 89 2.37 11.18 -5.89
N ALA A 90 1.34 10.86 -6.67
CA ALA A 90 0.63 11.89 -7.44
C ALA A 90 -0.01 12.96 -6.53
N GLN A 91 -0.59 12.55 -5.40
CA GLN A 91 -1.16 13.48 -4.43
C GLN A 91 -0.08 14.35 -3.78
N ASN A 92 1.01 13.77 -3.31
CA ASN A 92 2.15 14.49 -2.76
C ASN A 92 2.67 15.51 -3.77
N LEU A 93 2.91 15.11 -5.02
CA LEU A 93 3.39 16.01 -6.06
C LEU A 93 2.44 17.18 -6.34
N ASN A 94 1.12 17.01 -6.17
CA ASN A 94 0.19 18.14 -6.27
C ASN A 94 0.39 19.16 -5.14
N VAL A 95 0.83 18.73 -3.95
CA VAL A 95 1.16 19.63 -2.83
C VAL A 95 2.48 20.36 -3.10
N TYR A 96 3.52 19.64 -3.55
CA TYR A 96 4.84 20.22 -3.85
C TYR A 96 4.85 21.07 -5.14
N LEU A 97 4.00 20.76 -6.13
CA LEU A 97 3.96 21.38 -7.46
C LEU A 97 2.55 21.92 -7.78
N PRO A 98 2.05 22.94 -7.08
CA PRO A 98 0.64 23.34 -7.12
C PRO A 98 0.15 23.88 -8.47
N LYS A 99 1.06 24.26 -9.38
CA LYS A 99 0.72 24.73 -10.75
C LYS A 99 1.06 23.72 -11.84
N ALA A 100 1.53 22.54 -11.47
CA ALA A 100 1.75 21.45 -12.41
C ALA A 100 0.45 20.71 -12.70
N THR A 101 0.43 19.96 -13.80
CA THR A 101 -0.64 19.00 -14.07
C THR A 101 -0.08 17.60 -13.84
N ILE A 102 -0.45 16.99 -12.71
CA ILE A 102 -0.01 15.65 -12.34
C ILE A 102 -1.10 14.65 -12.71
N GLU A 103 -0.79 13.72 -13.61
CA GLU A 103 -1.72 12.67 -14.03
C GLU A 103 -1.11 11.29 -13.82
N ARG A 104 -1.95 10.30 -13.51
CA ARG A 104 -1.55 8.89 -13.47
C ARG A 104 -1.75 8.23 -14.83
N GLN A 105 -1.05 7.13 -15.05
CA GLN A 105 -1.19 6.34 -16.28
C GLN A 105 -2.65 6.04 -16.62
N THR A 106 -3.00 6.37 -17.87
CA THR A 106 -4.33 6.22 -18.48
C THR A 106 -4.13 5.66 -19.90
N PRO A 107 -5.09 4.90 -20.45
CA PRO A 107 -5.03 4.47 -21.85
C PRO A 107 -5.07 5.63 -22.85
N LEU A 108 -5.48 6.83 -22.44
CA LEU A 108 -5.52 8.00 -23.30
C LEU A 108 -4.12 8.54 -23.59
N LYS A 109 -3.77 8.66 -24.87
CA LYS A 109 -2.53 9.30 -25.30
C LYS A 109 -2.65 10.81 -25.08
N LYS A 110 -1.84 11.34 -24.18
CA LYS A 110 -1.67 12.78 -23.94
C LYS A 110 -0.21 13.16 -24.08
N ASN A 111 0.03 14.45 -24.37
CA ASN A 111 1.38 15.00 -24.45
C ASN A 111 1.87 15.38 -23.05
N TYR A 112 2.60 14.48 -22.41
CA TYR A 112 3.27 14.74 -21.14
C TYR A 112 4.67 15.30 -21.40
N GLN A 113 5.08 16.31 -20.61
CA GLN A 113 6.41 16.89 -20.71
C GLN A 113 7.44 16.08 -19.91
N TYR A 114 7.00 15.44 -18.83
CA TYR A 114 7.80 14.55 -18.01
C TYR A 114 7.04 13.27 -17.69
N ALA A 115 7.78 12.20 -17.46
CA ALA A 115 7.25 10.96 -16.91
C ALA A 115 8.12 10.51 -15.72
N VAL A 116 7.46 10.18 -14.62
CA VAL A 116 8.09 9.63 -13.42
C VAL A 116 7.81 8.14 -13.40
N MET A 117 8.88 7.36 -13.34
CA MET A 117 8.86 5.93 -13.07
C MET A 117 9.51 5.74 -11.71
N VAL A 118 8.88 4.93 -10.86
CA VAL A 118 9.42 4.59 -9.55
C VAL A 118 9.48 3.08 -9.48
N GLU A 119 10.68 2.58 -9.21
CA GLU A 119 10.91 1.20 -8.83
C GLU A 119 11.25 1.23 -7.35
N ILE A 120 10.61 0.37 -6.58
CA ILE A 120 10.93 0.16 -5.18
C ILE A 120 11.67 -1.17 -5.16
N SER A 121 12.91 -1.16 -4.70
CA SER A 121 13.77 -2.35 -4.61
C SER A 121 13.49 -3.13 -3.33
N SER A 122 13.09 -2.44 -2.25
CA SER A 122 12.70 -3.04 -0.98
C SER A 122 11.54 -2.28 -0.36
N LEU A 123 10.51 -3.02 0.06
CA LEU A 123 9.45 -2.53 0.93
C LEU A 123 9.22 -3.58 2.01
N SER A 124 9.85 -3.37 3.17
CA SER A 124 9.89 -4.33 4.24
C SER A 124 9.63 -3.67 5.59
N GLY A 125 9.46 -4.49 6.61
CA GLY A 125 9.31 -4.01 7.97
C GLY A 125 9.13 -5.17 8.92
N ARG A 126 9.46 -4.97 10.19
CA ARG A 126 9.21 -5.91 11.26
C ARG A 126 8.15 -5.32 12.18
N LEU A 127 7.14 -6.12 12.51
CA LEU A 127 6.03 -5.66 13.35
C LEU A 127 6.56 -5.14 14.69
N ASP A 128 6.01 -4.00 15.12
CA ASP A 128 6.39 -3.28 16.35
C ASP A 128 7.86 -2.83 16.42
N ASP A 129 8.55 -2.76 15.28
CA ASP A 129 9.96 -2.39 15.20
C ASP A 129 10.19 -1.28 14.17
N TYR A 130 10.18 -1.61 12.86
CA TYR A 130 10.43 -0.64 11.81
C TYR A 130 9.67 -0.94 10.51
N ALA A 131 9.56 0.09 9.67
CA ALA A 131 9.24 -0.02 8.25
C ALA A 131 10.37 0.61 7.44
N ALA A 132 10.79 -0.05 6.38
CA ALA A 132 11.87 0.36 5.50
C ALA A 132 11.41 0.37 4.04
N LEU A 133 11.84 1.40 3.31
CA LEU A 133 11.58 1.55 1.89
C LEU A 133 12.88 1.98 1.20
N GLU A 134 13.24 1.27 0.14
CA GLU A 134 14.36 1.59 -0.75
C GLU A 134 13.85 1.64 -2.18
N ALA A 135 14.23 2.68 -2.92
CA ALA A 135 13.76 2.98 -4.27
C ALA A 135 14.90 3.56 -5.12
#